data_AF-A0A9R1KTC0-F1
#
_entry.id   AF-A0A9R1KTC0-F1
#
_cell.length_a   1.000
_cell.length_b   1.000
_cell.length_c   1.000
_cell.angle_alpha   90.00
_cell.angle_beta   90.00
_cell.angle_gamma   90.00
#
_symmetry.space_group_name_H-M   'P 1'
#
loop_
_entity.id
_entity.type
_entity.pdbx_description
1 polymer ?
#
loop_
_entity_poly.entity_id
_entity_poly.type
_entity_poly.pdbx_seq_one_letter_code
_entity_poly.pdbx_strand_id
1 'polypeptide(L)'
;MHALIGMVPLEPREPEAEDKKKERVAAGAPFTWITYHFGTYPEEANEDEVNTHTRVYMWYVISRTMFADGTCNNAPWMWLKAFNVFDSKWSWGSATLAYLYRQLDEACCRPSGGIGGCMLALSIWSWERLPVGRPKTVKYEDWDHKDDPLRLPTWAYKWDVLNETTDDPSVMHKLYKIELETITAEQVEWEPYGRGEIFGNPIEFRLNLMCTRDRDRWHMRCPLICNWAVELHLPHRVYRQFGLF
;
A
#
# COMPACT_ATOMS: atom_id res chain seq x y z
N MET A 1 36.61 -16.07 -29.15
CA MET A 1 35.64 -15.41 -30.05
C MET A 1 35.27 -16.44 -31.11
N HIS A 2 33.96 -16.63 -31.36
CA HIS A 2 33.31 -17.65 -32.21
C HIS A 2 33.14 -19.06 -31.64
N ALA A 3 31.95 -19.33 -31.09
CA ALA A 3 30.93 -20.16 -31.71
C ALA A 3 29.93 -20.60 -30.63
N LEU A 4 28.64 -20.35 -30.87
CA LEU A 4 27.46 -21.14 -30.46
C LEU A 4 26.21 -20.25 -30.51
N ILE A 5 25.91 -19.75 -31.72
CA ILE A 5 24.56 -19.35 -32.11
C ILE A 5 24.13 -20.44 -33.10
N GLY A 6 23.11 -21.24 -32.77
CA GLY A 6 22.49 -22.16 -33.73
C GLY A 6 22.32 -23.64 -33.35
N MET A 7 22.31 -24.02 -32.07
CA MET A 7 21.88 -25.37 -31.68
C MET A 7 20.40 -25.35 -31.28
N VAL A 8 19.56 -26.07 -32.03
CA VAL A 8 18.18 -26.40 -31.63
C VAL A 8 18.27 -27.22 -30.33
N PRO A 9 17.55 -26.84 -29.25
CA PRO A 9 17.53 -27.64 -28.03
C PRO A 9 17.02 -29.05 -28.32
N LEU A 10 17.70 -30.08 -27.79
CA LEU A 10 17.17 -31.44 -27.76
C LEU A 10 15.77 -31.42 -27.12
N GLU A 11 14.79 -32.07 -27.76
CA GLU A 11 13.43 -32.19 -27.22
C GLU A 11 13.49 -32.63 -25.75
N PRO A 12 12.78 -31.96 -24.84
CA PRO A 12 12.76 -32.35 -23.44
C PRO A 12 12.21 -33.78 -23.35
N ARG A 13 12.99 -34.69 -22.76
CA ARG A 13 12.47 -35.98 -22.29
C ARG A 13 11.24 -35.68 -21.43
N GLU A 14 10.09 -36.24 -21.81
CA GLU A 14 8.88 -36.13 -20.99
C GLU A 14 9.22 -36.55 -19.55
N PRO A 15 8.99 -35.69 -18.55
CA PRO A 15 9.23 -36.07 -17.17
C PRO A 15 8.26 -37.21 -16.83
N GLU A 16 8.82 -38.35 -16.43
CA GLU A 16 8.06 -39.46 -15.86
C GLU A 16 7.11 -38.90 -14.80
N ALA A 17 5.81 -39.18 -14.97
CA ALA A 17 4.76 -38.70 -14.10
C ALA A 17 4.88 -39.37 -12.71
N GLU A 18 5.77 -38.86 -11.87
CA GLU A 18 5.67 -39.09 -10.43
C GLU A 18 4.49 -38.28 -9.89
N ASP A 19 3.40 -38.99 -9.60
CA ASP A 19 2.23 -38.53 -8.86
C ASP A 19 2.57 -38.24 -7.39
N LYS A 20 3.54 -37.36 -7.14
CA LYS A 20 3.71 -36.73 -5.84
C LYS A 20 2.67 -35.63 -5.78
N LYS A 21 1.58 -35.86 -5.02
CA LYS A 21 0.74 -34.80 -4.48
C LYS A 21 1.68 -33.74 -3.90
N LYS A 22 1.96 -32.69 -4.67
CA LYS A 22 2.76 -31.56 -4.21
C LYS A 22 2.01 -31.01 -3.02
N GLU A 23 2.55 -31.26 -1.83
CA GLU A 23 2.10 -30.65 -0.60
C GLU A 23 2.13 -29.14 -0.85
N ARG A 24 0.95 -28.55 -1.05
CA ARG A 24 0.85 -27.12 -1.37
C ARG A 24 1.23 -26.39 -0.09
N VAL A 25 2.49 -25.97 -0.01
CA VAL A 25 2.94 -25.04 1.03
C VAL A 25 2.05 -23.80 0.92
N ALA A 26 1.33 -23.48 2.01
CA ALA A 26 0.49 -22.30 2.06
C ALA A 26 1.34 -21.08 1.70
N ALA A 27 0.83 -20.17 0.85
CA ALA A 27 1.57 -18.98 0.42
C ALA A 27 1.71 -17.92 1.54
N GLY A 28 1.02 -18.12 2.66
CA GLY A 28 1.04 -17.25 3.83
C GLY A 28 0.47 -17.94 5.08
N ALA A 29 0.48 -17.23 6.21
CA ALA A 29 -0.25 -17.64 7.41
C ALA A 29 -1.58 -16.90 7.53
N PRO A 30 -2.66 -17.55 7.99
CA PRO A 30 -3.89 -16.86 8.35
C PRO A 30 -3.63 -15.83 9.45
N PHE A 31 -4.26 -14.64 9.34
CA PHE A 31 -4.13 -13.62 10.37
C PHE A 31 -4.64 -14.11 11.74
N THR A 32 -5.69 -14.92 11.74
CA THR A 32 -6.23 -15.56 12.95
C THR A 32 -5.22 -16.48 13.63
N TRP A 33 -4.42 -17.21 12.86
CA TRP A 33 -3.32 -18.03 13.36
C TRP A 33 -2.24 -17.17 14.00
N ILE A 34 -1.84 -16.07 13.33
CA ILE A 34 -0.84 -15.14 13.87
C ILE A 34 -1.31 -14.55 15.20
N THR A 35 -2.56 -14.06 15.28
CA THR A 35 -3.10 -13.49 16.52
C THR A 35 -3.24 -14.53 17.62
N TYR A 36 -3.57 -15.77 17.28
CA TYR A 36 -3.70 -16.84 18.26
C TYR A 36 -2.35 -17.22 18.88
N HIS A 37 -1.28 -17.27 18.08
CA HIS A 37 0.05 -17.68 18.57
C HIS A 37 0.93 -16.53 19.06
N PHE A 38 0.76 -15.33 18.53
CA PHE A 38 1.64 -14.18 18.80
C PHE A 38 0.89 -12.94 19.29
N GLY A 39 -0.42 -13.04 19.53
CA GLY A 39 -1.24 -11.92 20.03
C GLY A 39 -1.05 -11.62 21.51
N THR A 40 -0.53 -12.58 22.29
CA THR A 40 -0.18 -12.40 23.71
C THR A 40 1.32 -12.40 23.88
N TYR A 41 1.82 -11.46 24.68
CA TYR A 41 3.25 -11.34 24.99
C TYR A 41 3.57 -12.12 26.27
N PRO A 42 4.66 -12.91 26.31
CA PRO A 42 5.08 -13.62 27.52
C PRO A 42 5.55 -12.64 28.61
N GLU A 43 5.16 -12.85 29.88
CA GLU A 43 5.55 -11.97 30.99
C GLU A 43 7.07 -11.98 31.26
N GLU A 44 7.75 -13.08 30.96
CA GLU A 44 9.19 -13.26 31.15
C GLU A 44 9.93 -13.51 29.82
N ALA A 45 9.59 -12.73 28.78
CA ALA A 45 10.19 -12.90 27.45
C ALA A 45 11.69 -12.56 27.44
N ASN A 46 12.50 -13.46 26.89
CA ASN A 46 13.91 -13.20 26.58
C ASN A 46 14.06 -12.33 25.31
N GLU A 47 15.28 -11.86 25.04
CA GLU A 47 15.56 -10.95 23.90
C GLU A 47 15.18 -11.57 22.54
N ASP A 48 15.36 -12.88 22.37
CA ASP A 48 15.00 -13.59 21.14
C ASP A 48 13.48 -13.68 20.94
N GLU A 49 12.74 -13.88 22.02
CA GLU A 49 11.28 -13.86 22.04
C GLU A 49 10.75 -12.46 21.72
N VAL A 50 11.33 -11.41 22.31
CA VAL A 50 11.01 -10.01 22.01
C VAL A 50 11.20 -9.73 20.52
N ASN A 51 12.37 -10.11 19.98
CA ASN A 51 12.70 -9.92 18.57
C ASN A 51 11.74 -10.69 17.66
N THR A 52 11.37 -11.91 18.03
CA THR A 52 10.43 -12.73 17.27
C THR A 52 9.03 -12.12 17.26
N HIS A 53 8.49 -11.76 18.43
CA HIS A 53 7.18 -11.11 18.52
C HIS A 53 7.15 -9.78 17.77
N THR A 54 8.23 -8.98 17.86
CA THR A 54 8.34 -7.72 17.10
C THR A 54 8.32 -7.95 15.60
N ARG A 55 9.09 -8.92 15.08
CA ARG A 55 9.11 -9.27 13.65
C ARG A 55 7.75 -9.75 13.17
N VAL A 56 7.08 -10.60 13.95
CA VAL A 56 5.75 -11.12 13.63
C VAL A 56 4.71 -10.00 13.64
N TYR A 57 4.76 -9.09 14.62
CA TYR A 57 3.89 -7.93 14.67
C TYR A 57 4.07 -7.01 13.46
N MET A 58 5.32 -6.71 13.08
CA MET A 58 5.60 -5.89 11.89
C MET A 58 5.12 -6.57 10.61
N TRP A 59 5.36 -7.88 10.47
CA TRP A 59 4.86 -8.67 9.35
C TRP A 59 3.33 -8.65 9.27
N TYR A 60 2.67 -8.78 10.41
CA TYR A 60 1.21 -8.72 10.53
C TYR A 60 0.65 -7.35 10.12
N VAL A 61 1.25 -6.25 10.60
CA VAL A 61 0.82 -4.90 10.25
C VAL A 61 1.03 -4.64 8.75
N ILE A 62 2.24 -4.84 8.26
CA ILE A 62 2.62 -4.50 6.88
C ILE A 62 1.89 -5.36 5.84
N SER A 63 1.66 -6.64 6.13
CA SER A 63 0.89 -7.52 5.24
C SER A 63 -0.58 -7.12 5.16
N ARG A 64 -1.15 -6.46 6.19
CA ARG A 64 -2.55 -6.00 6.16
C ARG A 64 -2.71 -4.59 5.61
N THR A 65 -1.73 -3.73 5.78
CA THR A 65 -1.85 -2.31 5.43
C THR A 65 -1.20 -1.98 4.10
N MET A 66 -0.01 -2.51 3.83
CA MET A 66 0.80 -2.12 2.66
C MET A 66 0.72 -3.15 1.53
N PHE A 67 0.70 -4.43 1.88
CA PHE A 67 0.79 -5.54 0.91
C PHE A 67 -0.34 -6.56 1.07
N ALA A 68 -1.55 -6.07 1.38
CA ALA A 68 -2.73 -6.92 1.45
C ALA A 68 -2.94 -7.66 0.14
N ASP A 69 -3.26 -8.95 0.20
CA ASP A 69 -3.80 -9.64 -0.97
C ASP A 69 -5.29 -9.30 -1.14
N GLY A 70 -5.87 -9.59 -2.30
CA GLY A 70 -7.30 -9.31 -2.55
C GLY A 70 -8.27 -10.07 -1.64
N THR A 71 -7.79 -10.99 -0.78
CA THR A 71 -8.62 -11.73 0.19
C THR A 71 -8.52 -11.17 1.60
N CYS A 72 -7.47 -10.40 1.91
CA CYS A 72 -7.15 -9.86 3.23
C CYS A 72 -7.14 -10.89 4.38
N ASN A 73 -6.97 -12.18 4.08
CA ASN A 73 -7.09 -13.25 5.09
C ASN A 73 -5.73 -13.80 5.57
N ASN A 74 -4.69 -13.65 4.74
CA ASN A 74 -3.39 -14.23 5.01
C ASN A 74 -2.28 -13.18 4.94
N ALA A 75 -1.27 -13.36 5.78
CA ALA A 75 0.01 -12.68 5.67
C ALA A 75 0.94 -13.50 4.75
N PRO A 76 1.38 -12.98 3.59
CA PRO A 76 2.25 -13.72 2.68
C PRO A 76 3.64 -13.97 3.29
N TRP A 77 4.13 -15.21 3.19
CA TRP A 77 5.45 -15.59 3.74
C TRP A 77 6.62 -14.86 3.10
N MET A 78 6.46 -14.40 1.86
CA MET A 78 7.49 -13.68 1.12
C MET A 78 7.96 -12.40 1.83
N TRP A 79 7.11 -11.79 2.65
CA TRP A 79 7.46 -10.58 3.41
C TRP A 79 8.29 -10.87 4.66
N LEU A 80 8.28 -12.09 5.21
CA LEU A 80 9.07 -12.41 6.40
C LEU A 80 10.57 -12.16 6.21
N LYS A 81 11.10 -12.47 5.02
CA LYS A 81 12.51 -12.22 4.70
C LYS A 81 12.87 -10.73 4.79
N ALA A 82 11.92 -9.85 4.51
CA ALA A 82 12.13 -8.41 4.60
C ALA A 82 12.34 -7.93 6.05
N PHE A 83 11.79 -8.65 7.02
CA PHE A 83 11.90 -8.34 8.45
C PHE A 83 13.10 -9.00 9.13
N ASN A 84 13.92 -9.76 8.40
CA ASN A 84 15.18 -10.27 8.92
C ASN A 84 16.29 -9.20 8.95
N VAL A 85 16.19 -8.15 8.10
CA VAL A 85 17.19 -7.08 8.00
C VAL A 85 16.48 -5.72 8.05
N PHE A 86 16.21 -5.24 9.26
CA PHE A 86 15.50 -3.97 9.47
C PHE A 86 16.26 -2.74 8.94
N ASP A 87 17.59 -2.77 8.99
CA ASP A 87 18.44 -1.66 8.56
C ASP A 87 18.79 -1.73 7.06
N SER A 88 18.01 -2.52 6.32
CA SER A 88 18.08 -2.49 4.87
C SER A 88 17.59 -1.13 4.39
N LYS A 89 18.39 -0.43 3.57
CA LYS A 89 18.05 0.89 3.01
C LYS A 89 16.92 0.82 1.96
N TRP A 90 15.93 -0.02 2.20
CA TRP A 90 14.81 -0.28 1.31
C TRP A 90 13.77 0.82 1.44
N SER A 91 13.19 1.19 0.30
CA SER A 91 12.06 2.12 0.26
C SER A 91 10.75 1.33 0.34
N TRP A 92 10.23 1.19 1.56
CA TRP A 92 8.93 0.56 1.78
C TRP A 92 7.80 1.28 1.02
N GLY A 93 7.83 2.62 0.97
CA GLY A 93 6.85 3.40 0.21
C GLY A 93 6.88 3.10 -1.30
N SER A 94 8.07 2.99 -1.90
CA SER A 94 8.22 2.62 -3.31
C SER A 94 7.73 1.20 -3.58
N ALA A 95 8.07 0.26 -2.68
CA ALA A 95 7.61 -1.12 -2.78
C ALA A 95 6.09 -1.22 -2.69
N THR A 96 5.46 -0.47 -1.76
CA THR A 96 4.02 -0.38 -1.61
C THR A 96 3.33 0.19 -2.84
N LEU A 97 3.88 1.25 -3.43
CA LEU A 97 3.34 1.83 -4.67
C LEU A 97 3.44 0.85 -5.84
N ALA A 98 4.57 0.16 -6.02
CA ALA A 98 4.71 -0.83 -7.07
C ALA A 98 3.69 -1.97 -6.92
N TYR A 99 3.53 -2.46 -5.69
CA TYR A 99 2.57 -3.52 -5.41
C TYR A 99 1.12 -3.05 -5.62
N LEU A 100 0.77 -1.84 -5.17
CA LEU A 100 -0.55 -1.26 -5.39
C LEU A 100 -0.87 -1.10 -6.88
N TYR A 101 0.07 -0.59 -7.69
CA TYR A 101 -0.12 -0.46 -9.13
C TYR A 101 -0.35 -1.80 -9.81
N ARG A 102 0.43 -2.82 -9.43
CA ARG A 102 0.22 -4.18 -9.94
C ARG A 102 -1.16 -4.73 -9.57
N GLN A 103 -1.59 -4.54 -8.32
CA GLN A 103 -2.89 -5.02 -7.86
C GLN A 103 -4.07 -4.29 -8.54
N LEU A 104 -3.92 -2.99 -8.83
CA LEU A 104 -4.90 -2.23 -9.62
C LEU A 104 -5.02 -2.77 -11.06
N ASP A 105 -3.89 -3.03 -11.71
CA ASP A 105 -3.85 -3.62 -13.06
C ASP A 105 -4.53 -5.00 -13.10
N GLU A 106 -4.18 -5.88 -12.14
CA GLU A 106 -4.80 -7.19 -12.00
C GLU A 106 -6.31 -7.12 -11.76
N ALA A 107 -6.76 -6.18 -10.92
CA ALA A 107 -8.19 -5.98 -10.64
C ALA A 107 -8.96 -5.50 -11.89
N CYS A 108 -8.36 -4.65 -12.72
CA CYS A 108 -8.96 -4.25 -13.99
C CYS A 108 -9.11 -5.40 -14.99
N CYS A 109 -8.17 -6.37 -14.98
CA CYS A 109 -8.23 -7.54 -15.86
C CYS A 109 -9.10 -8.69 -15.32
N ARG A 110 -9.36 -8.74 -14.01
CA ARG A 110 -10.08 -9.86 -13.34
C ARG A 110 -11.32 -9.35 -12.59
N PRO A 111 -12.49 -9.27 -13.25
CA PRO A 111 -13.68 -8.62 -12.70
C PRO A 111 -14.33 -9.33 -11.50
N SER A 112 -13.87 -10.52 -11.10
CA SER A 112 -14.43 -11.30 -9.99
C SER A 112 -13.53 -11.38 -8.75
N GLY A 113 -12.40 -10.66 -8.73
CA GLY A 113 -11.46 -10.64 -7.60
C GLY A 113 -11.60 -9.40 -6.72
N GLY A 114 -11.25 -9.53 -5.44
CA GLY A 114 -10.98 -8.37 -4.58
C GLY A 114 -9.70 -7.65 -5.01
N ILE A 115 -9.57 -6.38 -4.63
CA ILE A 115 -8.37 -5.58 -4.88
C ILE A 115 -7.39 -5.70 -3.71
N GLY A 116 -6.12 -6.02 -4.02
CA GLY A 116 -5.03 -6.00 -3.04
C GLY A 116 -4.26 -4.68 -3.01
N GLY A 117 -3.26 -4.61 -2.14
CA GLY A 117 -2.36 -3.47 -1.97
C GLY A 117 -2.79 -2.51 -0.86
N CYS A 118 -2.16 -1.34 -0.82
CA CYS A 118 -2.41 -0.36 0.23
C CYS A 118 -3.71 0.42 -0.01
N MET A 119 -4.83 -0.15 0.44
CA MET A 119 -6.15 0.46 0.31
C MET A 119 -6.28 1.78 1.06
N LEU A 120 -5.59 1.94 2.20
CA LEU A 120 -5.55 3.22 2.90
C LEU A 120 -4.99 4.34 2.01
N ALA A 121 -3.86 4.08 1.32
CA ALA A 121 -3.26 5.05 0.42
C ALA A 121 -4.17 5.37 -0.79
N LEU A 122 -4.85 4.36 -1.33
CA LEU A 122 -5.80 4.53 -2.43
C LEU A 122 -7.04 5.33 -2.01
N SER A 123 -7.61 5.03 -0.83
CA SER A 123 -8.76 5.75 -0.27
C SER A 123 -8.43 7.21 -0.02
N ILE A 124 -7.31 7.51 0.65
CA ILE A 124 -6.86 8.90 0.89
C ILE A 124 -6.62 9.61 -0.44
N TRP A 125 -5.96 8.96 -1.41
CA TRP A 125 -5.75 9.53 -2.73
C TRP A 125 -7.07 9.90 -3.41
N SER A 126 -8.08 9.02 -3.31
CA SER A 126 -9.42 9.22 -3.85
C SER A 126 -10.13 10.37 -3.15
N TRP A 127 -10.18 10.37 -1.82
CA TRP A 127 -10.87 11.41 -1.04
C TRP A 127 -10.29 12.80 -1.27
N GLU A 128 -8.98 12.92 -1.46
CA GLU A 128 -8.35 14.20 -1.78
C GLU A 128 -8.79 14.77 -3.13
N ARG A 129 -9.10 13.90 -4.11
CA ARG A 129 -9.26 14.32 -5.53
C ARG A 129 -10.69 14.26 -6.01
N LEU A 130 -11.39 13.22 -5.61
CA LEU A 130 -12.73 12.92 -6.06
C LEU A 130 -13.72 13.33 -4.98
N PRO A 131 -14.85 13.95 -5.35
CA PRO A 131 -15.97 14.16 -4.44
C PRO A 131 -16.68 12.84 -4.12
N VAL A 132 -16.58 11.85 -5.02
CA VAL A 132 -17.25 10.55 -4.91
C VAL A 132 -16.71 9.76 -3.73
N GLY A 133 -17.61 9.33 -2.84
CA GLY A 133 -17.24 8.56 -1.64
C GLY A 133 -16.32 9.30 -0.68
N ARG A 134 -16.24 10.63 -0.79
CA ARG A 134 -15.50 11.47 0.15
C ARG A 134 -16.29 11.59 1.47
N PRO A 135 -15.65 11.31 2.63
CA PRO A 135 -16.28 11.49 3.92
C PRO A 135 -16.79 12.92 4.12
N LYS A 136 -18.06 13.06 4.55
CA LYS A 136 -18.75 14.36 4.68
C LYS A 136 -18.31 15.15 5.91
N THR A 137 -17.97 14.44 6.99
CA THR A 137 -17.51 15.06 8.23
C THR A 137 -16.16 14.48 8.58
N VAL A 138 -15.18 15.36 8.55
CA VAL A 138 -13.84 15.12 9.04
C VAL A 138 -13.72 15.90 10.34
N LYS A 139 -13.37 15.21 11.42
CA LYS A 139 -12.85 15.85 12.62
C LYS A 139 -11.41 15.39 12.78
N TYR A 140 -10.57 16.23 13.34
CA TYR A 140 -9.25 15.81 13.81
C TYR A 140 -9.04 16.44 15.18
N GLU A 141 -8.35 15.71 16.04
CA GLU A 141 -7.98 16.18 17.37
C GLU A 141 -6.60 16.83 17.30
N ASP A 142 -6.25 17.58 18.34
CA ASP A 142 -4.88 18.09 18.45
C ASP A 142 -3.90 16.92 18.53
N TRP A 143 -2.95 16.89 17.60
CA TRP A 143 -1.98 15.81 17.55
C TRP A 143 -0.92 15.96 18.65
N ASP A 144 -0.88 15.01 19.58
CA ASP A 144 0.17 14.91 20.59
C ASP A 144 1.49 14.42 19.96
N HIS A 145 2.30 15.38 19.52
CA HIS A 145 3.64 15.13 19.00
C HIS A 145 4.68 14.95 20.10
N LYS A 146 4.34 15.12 21.38
CA LYS A 146 5.27 15.00 22.53
C LYS A 146 6.56 15.80 22.32
N ASP A 147 6.43 17.01 21.78
CA ASP A 147 7.52 17.92 21.40
C ASP A 147 8.57 17.34 20.42
N ASP A 148 8.25 16.23 19.73
CA ASP A 148 9.12 15.60 18.74
C ASP A 148 8.66 15.97 17.31
N PRO A 149 9.45 16.73 16.54
CA PRO A 149 9.12 17.08 15.16
C PRO A 149 8.94 15.88 14.23
N LEU A 150 9.56 14.73 14.53
CA LEU A 150 9.41 13.50 13.74
C LEU A 150 8.10 12.77 14.05
N ARG A 151 7.39 13.18 15.10
CA ARG A 151 6.07 12.65 15.44
C ARG A 151 4.94 13.48 14.89
N LEU A 152 5.18 14.62 14.27
CA LEU A 152 4.13 15.43 13.65
C LEU A 152 3.25 14.59 12.70
N PRO A 153 1.97 14.95 12.51
CA PRO A 153 1.05 14.19 11.69
C PRO A 153 1.45 14.24 10.21
N THR A 154 1.12 13.16 9.48
CA THR A 154 1.20 13.16 8.02
C THR A 154 -0.09 13.72 7.42
N TRP A 155 -0.09 13.99 6.11
CA TRP A 155 -1.29 14.48 5.42
C TRP A 155 -2.50 13.54 5.58
N ALA A 156 -2.26 12.24 5.73
CA ALA A 156 -3.30 11.24 5.99
C ALA A 156 -4.11 11.52 7.27
N TYR A 157 -3.54 12.23 8.25
CA TYR A 157 -4.20 12.53 9.52
C TYR A 157 -5.46 13.39 9.35
N LYS A 158 -5.53 14.18 8.26
CA LYS A 158 -6.75 14.86 7.86
C LYS A 158 -7.93 13.89 7.70
N TRP A 159 -7.69 12.60 7.46
CA TRP A 159 -8.73 11.60 7.26
C TRP A 159 -8.81 10.59 8.42
N ASP A 160 -8.26 10.93 9.59
CA ASP A 160 -8.17 10.00 10.72
C ASP A 160 -9.54 9.70 11.34
N VAL A 161 -10.33 10.75 11.64
CA VAL A 161 -11.69 10.58 12.19
C VAL A 161 -12.72 10.83 11.10
N LEU A 162 -13.20 9.72 10.54
CA LEU A 162 -14.28 9.71 9.57
C LEU A 162 -15.60 9.42 10.29
N ASN A 163 -16.56 10.33 10.17
CA ASN A 163 -17.92 10.06 10.61
C ASN A 163 -18.77 9.71 9.40
N GLU A 164 -18.80 8.42 9.05
CA GLU A 164 -19.66 7.87 8.02
C GLU A 164 -20.72 6.96 8.65
N THR A 165 -21.99 7.27 8.41
CA THR A 165 -23.07 6.30 8.59
C THR A 165 -22.98 5.29 7.45
N THR A 166 -22.59 4.06 7.74
CA THR A 166 -22.51 3.01 6.71
C THR A 166 -23.92 2.61 6.27
N ASP A 167 -24.36 3.18 5.16
CA ASP A 167 -25.54 2.70 4.42
C ASP A 167 -25.26 1.32 3.80
N ASP A 168 -26.30 0.64 3.32
CA ASP A 168 -26.19 -0.68 2.70
C ASP A 168 -25.12 -0.71 1.58
N PRO A 169 -24.12 -1.60 1.62
CA PRO A 169 -23.02 -1.63 0.66
C PRO A 169 -23.46 -1.78 -0.80
N SER A 170 -24.57 -2.48 -1.05
CA SER A 170 -25.09 -2.68 -2.41
C SER A 170 -25.71 -1.40 -2.97
N VAL A 171 -26.31 -0.58 -2.10
CA VAL A 171 -26.82 0.75 -2.44
C VAL A 171 -25.67 1.70 -2.69
N MET A 172 -24.68 1.74 -1.79
CA MET A 172 -23.51 2.61 -1.92
C MET A 172 -22.69 2.29 -3.18
N HIS A 173 -22.54 1.02 -3.53
CA HIS A 173 -21.88 0.63 -4.78
C HIS A 173 -22.57 1.24 -6.01
N LYS A 174 -23.90 1.20 -6.07
CA LYS A 174 -24.68 1.77 -7.19
C LYS A 174 -24.54 3.29 -7.24
N LEU A 175 -24.61 3.96 -6.08
CA LEU A 175 -24.47 5.41 -5.98
C LEU A 175 -23.07 5.85 -6.45
N TYR A 176 -22.00 5.25 -5.91
CA TYR A 176 -20.64 5.59 -6.31
C TYR A 176 -20.38 5.31 -7.79
N LYS A 177 -20.95 4.25 -8.34
CA LYS A 177 -20.85 3.99 -9.78
C LYS A 177 -21.48 5.14 -10.60
N ILE A 178 -22.68 5.58 -10.25
CA ILE A 178 -23.36 6.69 -10.93
C ILE A 178 -22.57 8.00 -10.77
N GLU A 179 -22.07 8.29 -9.57
CA GLU A 179 -21.28 9.48 -9.32
C GLU A 179 -19.96 9.47 -10.12
N LEU A 180 -19.27 8.32 -10.20
CA LEU A 180 -18.07 8.16 -11.04
C LEU A 180 -18.38 8.29 -12.54
N GLU A 181 -19.53 7.81 -13.02
CA GLU A 181 -19.93 7.94 -14.42
C GLU A 181 -20.32 9.37 -14.81
N THR A 182 -20.71 10.19 -13.82
CA THR A 182 -21.21 11.57 -14.03
C THR A 182 -20.21 12.67 -13.66
N ILE A 183 -19.10 12.32 -13.00
CA ILE A 183 -18.09 13.28 -12.56
C ILE A 183 -17.50 14.07 -13.74
N THR A 184 -17.35 15.37 -13.57
CA THR A 184 -16.68 16.25 -14.54
C THR A 184 -15.28 16.62 -14.08
N ALA A 185 -14.41 17.03 -15.02
CA ALA A 185 -13.05 17.47 -14.71
C ALA A 185 -12.99 18.69 -13.78
N GLU A 186 -14.06 19.50 -13.72
CA GLU A 186 -14.18 20.69 -12.85
C GLU A 186 -14.45 20.32 -11.40
N GLN A 187 -15.03 19.14 -11.15
CA GLN A 187 -15.32 18.64 -9.81
C GLN A 187 -14.11 17.93 -9.18
N VAL A 188 -13.07 17.64 -9.97
CA VAL A 188 -11.84 17.00 -9.49
C VAL A 188 -10.91 18.05 -8.91
N GLU A 189 -10.44 17.80 -7.68
CA GLU A 189 -9.39 18.62 -7.07
C GLU A 189 -8.02 18.20 -7.64
N TRP A 190 -7.48 19.02 -8.53
CA TRP A 190 -6.22 18.75 -9.22
C TRP A 190 -4.99 19.18 -8.44
N GLU A 191 -5.15 20.06 -7.45
CA GLU A 191 -4.08 20.58 -6.59
C GLU A 191 -4.42 20.35 -5.11
N PRO A 192 -4.66 19.11 -4.68
CA PRO A 192 -5.15 18.81 -3.31
C PRO A 192 -4.17 19.25 -2.23
N TYR A 193 -2.93 19.56 -2.63
CA TYR A 193 -1.81 19.92 -1.77
C TYR A 193 -1.43 21.42 -1.86
N GLY A 194 -2.14 22.24 -2.65
CA GLY A 194 -1.63 23.55 -3.09
C GLY A 194 -2.59 24.75 -3.01
N ARG A 195 -3.89 24.59 -2.74
CA ARG A 195 -4.81 25.73 -2.72
C ARG A 195 -4.92 26.36 -1.32
N GLY A 196 -4.19 27.45 -1.09
CA GLY A 196 -4.23 28.26 0.13
C GLY A 196 -3.30 27.79 1.25
N GLU A 197 -2.69 26.63 1.07
CA GLU A 197 -1.79 25.97 2.03
C GLU A 197 -0.46 25.70 1.33
N ILE A 198 0.64 26.21 1.88
CA ILE A 198 1.97 25.81 1.42
C ILE A 198 2.18 24.39 1.92
N PHE A 199 2.36 23.41 1.03
CA PHE A 199 2.67 22.03 1.41
C PHE A 199 3.79 21.99 2.47
N GLY A 200 3.45 21.61 3.70
CA GLY A 200 4.33 21.69 4.88
C GLY A 200 3.74 22.51 6.05
N ASN A 201 2.82 23.43 5.75
CA ASN A 201 2.12 24.27 6.71
C ASN A 201 0.64 24.45 6.31
N PRO A 202 -0.17 23.37 6.34
CA PRO A 202 -1.62 23.49 6.25
C PRO A 202 -2.16 24.53 7.24
N ILE A 203 -3.26 25.19 6.91
CA ILE A 203 -3.96 26.09 7.85
C ILE A 203 -4.38 25.30 9.10
N GLU A 204 -4.61 24.00 8.91
CA GLU A 204 -5.12 23.05 9.89
C GLU A 204 -4.07 22.52 10.88
N PHE A 205 -2.86 22.17 10.43
CA PHE A 205 -1.79 21.64 11.30
C PHE A 205 -0.41 21.71 10.62
N ARG A 206 0.66 21.42 11.35
CA ARG A 206 2.02 21.33 10.78
C ARG A 206 2.34 19.90 10.35
N LEU A 207 2.80 19.72 9.10
CA LEU A 207 3.14 18.40 8.59
C LEU A 207 4.47 17.88 9.15
N ASN A 208 4.55 16.56 9.26
CA ASN A 208 5.79 15.84 9.46
C ASN A 208 6.84 16.20 8.40
N LEU A 209 8.08 16.44 8.85
CA LEU A 209 9.21 16.70 7.95
C LEU A 209 9.44 15.55 6.96
N MET A 210 9.09 14.31 7.33
CA MET A 210 9.17 13.15 6.45
C MET A 210 8.27 13.28 5.20
N CYS A 211 7.20 14.07 5.27
CA CYS A 211 6.35 14.33 4.11
C CYS A 211 7.04 15.19 3.04
N THR A 212 8.00 16.04 3.43
CA THR A 212 8.67 17.01 2.54
C THR A 212 10.15 16.75 2.32
N ARG A 213 10.79 15.90 3.13
CA ARG A 213 12.25 15.63 3.12
C ARG A 213 12.80 15.29 1.73
N ASP A 214 12.08 14.46 0.99
CA ASP A 214 12.49 13.92 -0.31
C ASP A 214 11.70 14.56 -1.49
N ARG A 215 11.31 15.84 -1.35
CA ARG A 215 10.47 16.57 -2.34
C ARG A 215 11.08 16.65 -3.72
N ASP A 216 12.41 16.71 -3.81
CA ASP A 216 13.16 16.66 -5.06
C ASP A 216 12.93 15.36 -5.85
N ARG A 217 12.53 14.28 -5.16
CA ARG A 217 12.31 12.96 -5.76
C ARG A 217 10.88 12.71 -6.19
N TRP A 218 9.91 13.57 -5.86
CA TRP A 218 8.50 13.34 -6.21
C TRP A 218 8.24 13.24 -7.71
N HIS A 219 9.12 13.80 -8.53
CA HIS A 219 8.99 13.75 -10.00
C HIS A 219 9.88 12.71 -10.65
N MET A 220 10.57 11.89 -9.84
CA MET A 220 11.46 10.85 -10.33
C MET A 220 10.66 9.90 -11.23
N ARG A 221 11.19 9.62 -12.42
CA ARG A 221 10.64 8.62 -13.34
C ARG A 221 11.56 7.42 -13.28
N CYS A 222 11.16 6.40 -12.54
CA CYS A 222 11.97 5.21 -12.32
C CYS A 222 11.10 3.96 -12.20
N PRO A 223 11.65 2.77 -12.46
CA PRO A 223 10.97 1.53 -12.10
C PRO A 223 10.92 1.42 -10.57
N LEU A 224 9.72 1.28 -10.04
CA LEU A 224 9.47 0.85 -8.67
C LEU A 224 9.49 -0.67 -8.64
N ILE A 225 10.24 -1.24 -7.70
CA ILE A 225 10.48 -2.67 -7.62
C ILE A 225 9.96 -3.17 -6.27
N CYS A 226 9.14 -4.21 -6.33
CA CYS A 226 8.58 -4.88 -5.16
C CYS A 226 8.53 -6.39 -5.42
N ASN A 227 9.62 -7.08 -5.06
CA ASN A 227 9.83 -8.49 -5.37
C ASN A 227 9.66 -8.79 -6.88
N TRP A 228 8.53 -9.37 -7.28
CA TRP A 228 8.20 -9.70 -8.67
C TRP A 228 7.45 -8.56 -9.40
N ALA A 229 6.89 -7.60 -8.67
CA ALA A 229 6.20 -6.45 -9.26
C ALA A 229 7.24 -5.39 -9.66
N VAL A 230 7.25 -5.06 -10.95
CA VAL A 230 8.08 -3.99 -11.52
C VAL A 230 7.13 -3.04 -12.24
N GLU A 231 6.96 -1.84 -11.68
CA GLU A 231 6.00 -0.86 -12.17
C GLU A 231 6.67 0.48 -12.40
N LEU A 232 6.34 1.16 -13.49
CA LEU A 232 6.96 2.43 -13.81
C LEU A 232 6.30 3.58 -13.04
N HIS A 233 7.07 4.34 -12.25
CA HIS A 233 6.56 5.56 -11.63
C HIS A 233 6.44 6.68 -12.67
N LEU A 234 5.21 7.11 -12.94
CA LEU A 234 4.88 8.09 -13.96
C LEU A 234 4.22 9.37 -13.39
N PRO A 235 4.89 10.11 -12.50
CA PRO A 235 4.33 11.31 -11.86
C PRO A 235 3.99 12.43 -12.85
N HIS A 236 4.54 12.37 -14.06
CA HIS A 236 4.27 13.33 -15.13
C HIS A 236 2.82 13.39 -15.59
N ARG A 237 2.05 12.31 -15.37
CA ARG A 237 0.62 12.29 -15.67
C ARG A 237 -0.20 13.11 -14.68
N VAL A 238 0.43 13.54 -13.58
CA VAL A 238 -0.22 14.17 -12.44
C VAL A 238 0.55 15.37 -11.89
N TYR A 239 1.39 16.03 -12.71
CA TYR A 239 2.21 17.18 -12.24
C TYR A 239 1.42 18.35 -11.65
N ARG A 240 0.18 18.55 -12.12
CA ARG A 240 -0.73 19.53 -11.52
C ARG A 240 -0.90 19.32 -10.01
N GLN A 241 -0.84 18.08 -9.52
CA GLN A 241 -0.95 17.77 -8.09
C GLN A 241 0.12 18.44 -7.22
N PHE A 242 1.25 18.82 -7.80
CA PHE A 242 2.34 19.46 -7.10
C PHE A 242 2.42 20.98 -7.37
N GLY A 243 1.39 21.55 -8.00
CA GLY A 243 1.35 22.97 -8.39
C GLY A 243 2.32 23.31 -9.52
N LEU A 244 2.59 22.35 -10.41
CA LEU A 244 3.57 22.48 -11.49
C LEU A 244 2.89 22.35 -12.85
N PHE A 245 3.15 23.33 -13.71
CA PHE A 245 2.65 23.43 -15.10
C PHE A 245 3.83 23.53 -16.07
#